data_AF-A0A497H1K5-F1
#
_entry.id   AF-A0A497H1K5-F1
#
_cell.length_a   1.000
_cell.length_b   1.000
_cell.length_c   1.000
_cell.angle_alpha   90.00
_cell.angle_beta   90.00
_cell.angle_gamma   90.00
#
_symmetry.space_group_name_H-M   'P 1'
#
loop_
_entity.id
_entity.type
_entity.pdbx_description
1 polymer ?
#
loop_
_entity_poly.entity_id
_entity_poly.type
_entity_poly.pdbx_seq_one_letter_code
_entity_poly.pdbx_strand_id
1 'polypeptide(L)'
;MYPSYLNLSKKEFQKRIERLFEILKNCEICPRKCHVNRLKGETGYCKLKALPVISSFNPHFGEEKILVGEGGSGTIFFTSCNLGCVYCQNYEISQLRIGNEISYEKLAEIMIYLQELGCHNINLVTPTP
;
A
#
# COMPACT_ATOMS: atom_id res chain seq x y z
N MET A 1 -9.52 12.85 -16.47
CA MET A 1 -9.86 11.41 -16.42
C MET A 1 -10.94 11.24 -15.35
N TYR A 2 -12.09 10.64 -15.67
CA TYR A 2 -13.16 10.41 -14.69
C TYR A 2 -12.86 9.13 -13.89
N PRO A 3 -12.72 9.16 -12.55
CA PRO A 3 -12.38 7.96 -11.79
C PRO A 3 -13.53 6.94 -11.80
N SER A 4 -13.26 5.73 -12.32
CA SER A 4 -14.29 4.70 -12.51
C SER A 4 -14.92 4.18 -11.21
N TYR A 5 -14.23 4.33 -10.08
CA TYR A 5 -14.77 3.93 -8.77
C TYR A 5 -15.96 4.79 -8.33
N LEU A 6 -16.12 6.01 -8.89
CA LEU A 6 -17.28 6.88 -8.60
C LEU A 6 -18.59 6.31 -9.16
N ASN A 7 -18.52 5.41 -10.13
CA ASN A 7 -19.69 4.73 -10.71
C ASN A 7 -20.11 3.47 -9.93
N LEU A 8 -19.40 3.11 -8.84
CA LEU A 8 -19.71 1.91 -8.09
C LEU A 8 -20.94 2.13 -7.21
N SER A 9 -21.93 1.24 -7.34
CA SER A 9 -23.01 1.17 -6.35
C SER A 9 -22.44 0.75 -4.98
N LYS A 10 -23.09 1.16 -3.90
CA LYS A 10 -22.73 0.72 -2.53
C LYS A 10 -22.65 -0.81 -2.42
N LYS A 11 -23.56 -1.51 -3.10
CA LYS A 11 -23.60 -2.98 -3.12
C LYS A 11 -22.35 -3.57 -3.79
N GLU A 12 -21.97 -3.04 -4.95
CA GLU A 12 -20.78 -3.51 -5.66
C GLU A 12 -19.49 -3.17 -4.89
N PHE A 13 -19.44 -1.99 -4.26
CA PHE A 13 -18.32 -1.60 -3.40
C PHE A 13 -18.15 -2.58 -2.23
N GLN A 14 -19.23 -2.89 -1.52
CA GLN A 14 -19.22 -3.85 -0.42
C GLN A 14 -18.80 -5.26 -0.86
N LYS A 15 -19.30 -5.72 -2.01
CA LYS A 15 -18.93 -7.03 -2.58
C LYS A 15 -17.43 -7.13 -2.88
N ARG A 16 -16.81 -6.03 -3.35
CA ARG A 16 -15.36 -6.00 -3.59
C ARG A 16 -14.56 -6.07 -2.30
N ILE A 17 -15.01 -5.37 -1.26
CA ILE A 17 -14.39 -5.43 0.07
C ILE A 17 -14.43 -6.87 0.61
N GLU A 18 -15.60 -7.50 0.60
CA GLU A 18 -15.78 -8.88 1.05
C GLU A 18 -14.85 -9.84 0.30
N ARG A 19 -14.78 -9.72 -1.04
CA ARG A 19 -13.88 -10.52 -1.85
C ARG A 19 -12.41 -10.34 -1.47
N LEU A 20 -11.97 -9.12 -1.17
CA LEU A 20 -10.59 -8.85 -0.75
C LEU A 20 -10.29 -9.52 0.61
N PHE A 21 -11.22 -9.46 1.56
CA PHE A 21 -11.06 -10.15 2.85
C PHE A 21 -11.05 -11.68 2.71
N GLU A 22 -11.82 -12.25 1.78
CA GLU A 22 -11.72 -13.68 1.48
C GLU A 22 -10.34 -14.07 0.92
N ILE A 23 -9.75 -13.23 0.05
CA ILE A 23 -8.38 -13.45 -0.45
C ILE A 23 -7.37 -13.45 0.70
N LEU A 24 -7.55 -12.62 1.74
CA LEU A 24 -6.65 -12.60 2.90
C LEU A 24 -6.70 -13.89 3.75
N LYS A 25 -7.77 -14.69 3.66
CA LYS A 25 -7.86 -15.99 4.36
C LYS A 25 -7.04 -17.09 3.71
N ASN A 26 -6.75 -16.96 2.41
CA ASN A 26 -5.94 -17.87 1.61
C ASN A 26 -5.08 -17.03 0.65
N CYS A 27 -4.01 -16.41 1.20
CA CYS A 27 -3.35 -15.31 0.52
C CYS A 27 -2.68 -15.69 -0.81
N GLU A 28 -3.21 -15.12 -1.90
CA GLU A 28 -2.70 -15.24 -3.28
C GLU A 28 -2.34 -13.89 -3.93
N ILE A 29 -2.19 -12.82 -3.14
CA ILE A 29 -1.98 -11.44 -3.64
C ILE A 29 -0.71 -11.29 -4.49
N CYS A 30 0.35 -12.04 -4.16
CA CYS A 30 1.61 -12.00 -4.91
C CYS A 30 1.91 -13.35 -5.58
N PRO A 31 2.82 -13.40 -6.58
CA PRO A 31 3.16 -14.63 -7.30
C PRO A 31 3.64 -15.80 -6.44
N ARG A 32 4.01 -15.55 -5.17
CA ARG A 32 4.42 -16.61 -4.24
C ARG A 32 3.28 -17.49 -3.75
N LYS A 33 2.04 -16.99 -3.80
CA LYS A 33 0.83 -17.72 -3.38
C LYS A 33 1.03 -18.49 -2.07
N CYS A 34 1.34 -17.78 -0.99
CA CYS A 34 1.72 -18.41 0.27
C CYS A 34 0.56 -19.11 1.01
N HIS A 35 -0.70 -18.88 0.61
CA HIS A 35 -1.89 -19.54 1.16
C HIS A 35 -2.13 -19.36 2.68
N VAL A 36 -1.38 -18.48 3.33
CA VAL A 36 -1.56 -18.17 4.76
C VAL A 36 -2.85 -17.39 5.00
N ASN A 37 -3.40 -17.52 6.21
CA ASN A 37 -4.53 -16.78 6.68
C ASN A 37 -4.09 -15.52 7.45
N ARG A 38 -4.00 -14.39 6.74
CA ARG A 38 -3.57 -13.11 7.31
C ARG A 38 -4.52 -12.59 8.39
N LEU A 39 -5.81 -12.93 8.31
CA LEU A 39 -6.82 -12.54 9.30
C LEU A 39 -6.65 -13.25 10.65
N LYS A 40 -5.95 -14.39 10.67
CA LYS A 40 -5.53 -15.08 11.89
C LYS A 40 -4.15 -14.65 12.39
N GLY A 41 -3.53 -13.65 11.74
CA GLY A 41 -2.19 -13.19 12.06
C GLY A 41 -1.06 -14.06 11.50
N GLU A 42 -1.36 -15.02 10.63
CA GLU A 42 -0.34 -15.81 9.93
C GLU A 42 0.40 -14.95 8.91
N THR A 43 1.66 -15.30 8.64
CA THR A 43 2.51 -14.52 7.73
C THR A 43 3.22 -15.39 6.71
N GLY A 44 3.33 -14.87 5.48
CA GLY A 44 4.07 -15.50 4.39
C GLY A 44 5.53 -15.04 4.32
N TYR A 45 6.12 -15.11 3.12
CA TYR A 45 7.48 -14.63 2.88
C TYR A 45 7.66 -13.15 3.23
N CYS A 46 6.67 -12.30 2.91
CA CYS A 46 6.71 -10.87 3.21
C CYS A 46 6.53 -10.57 4.72
N LYS A 47 6.24 -11.54 5.59
CA LYS A 47 6.11 -11.33 7.04
C LYS A 47 5.05 -10.30 7.48
N LEU A 48 4.13 -9.92 6.59
CA LEU A 48 3.01 -9.03 6.91
C LEU A 48 1.75 -9.84 7.28
N LYS A 49 0.90 -9.22 8.12
CA LYS A 49 -0.41 -9.74 8.52
C LYS A 49 -1.51 -9.12 7.63
N ALA A 50 -2.67 -8.79 8.21
CA ALA A 50 -3.82 -8.22 7.50
C ALA A 50 -3.80 -6.69 7.37
N LEU A 51 -3.21 -5.99 8.35
CA LEU A 51 -3.13 -4.53 8.33
C LEU A 51 -1.89 -4.07 7.56
N PRO A 52 -1.99 -2.91 6.88
CA PRO A 52 -0.84 -2.31 6.21
C PRO A 52 0.20 -1.85 7.22
N VAL A 53 1.47 -1.95 6.82
CA VAL A 53 2.60 -1.43 7.58
C VAL A 53 3.28 -0.38 6.72
N ILE A 54 3.43 0.83 7.23
CA ILE A 54 4.03 1.95 6.51
C ILE A 54 5.27 2.47 7.24
N SER A 55 6.28 2.87 6.48
CA SER A 55 7.50 3.46 7.04
C SER A 55 7.40 4.97 7.13
N SER A 56 6.93 5.61 6.06
CA SER A 56 6.81 7.06 5.96
C SER A 56 5.80 7.48 4.89
N PHE A 57 5.37 8.74 4.96
CA PHE A 57 4.60 9.40 3.91
C PHE A 57 4.93 10.89 3.88
N ASN A 58 5.09 11.47 2.69
CA ASN A 58 5.42 12.89 2.50
C ASN A 58 5.29 13.32 1.03
N PRO A 59 5.23 14.64 0.75
CA PRO A 59 5.52 15.16 -0.58
C PRO A 59 6.96 14.76 -0.98
N HIS A 60 7.10 14.01 -2.06
CA HIS A 60 8.39 13.54 -2.57
C HIS A 60 8.71 14.21 -3.91
N PHE A 61 9.93 14.75 -4.02
CA PHE A 61 10.40 15.48 -5.19
C PHE A 61 11.51 14.73 -5.95
N GLY A 62 11.76 13.47 -5.59
CA GLY A 62 12.78 12.63 -6.23
C GLY A 62 12.34 11.98 -7.54
N GLU A 63 11.04 11.96 -7.84
CA GLU A 63 10.49 11.45 -9.11
C GLU A 63 10.70 12.45 -10.27
N GLU A 64 10.41 12.03 -11.50
CA GLU A 64 10.52 12.91 -12.67
C GLU A 64 9.64 14.16 -12.55
N LYS A 65 10.10 15.27 -13.15
CA LYS A 65 9.44 16.59 -13.08
C LYS A 65 7.93 16.55 -13.38
N ILE A 66 7.51 15.72 -14.33
CA ILE A 66 6.11 15.59 -14.75
C ILE A 66 5.23 14.91 -13.69
N LEU A 67 5.83 14.11 -12.79
CA LEU A 67 5.13 13.42 -11.71
C LEU A 67 5.07 14.26 -10.43
N VAL A 68 6.07 15.10 -10.18
CA VAL A 68 6.16 15.88 -8.93
C VAL A 68 5.55 17.26 -9.03
N GLY A 69 5.53 17.88 -10.23
CA GLY A 69 5.05 19.25 -10.41
C GLY A 69 5.65 20.21 -9.37
N GLU A 70 4.81 21.10 -8.83
CA GLU A 70 5.20 22.04 -7.76
C GLU A 70 4.90 21.52 -6.35
N GLY A 71 3.97 20.57 -6.22
CA GLY A 71 3.43 20.10 -4.94
C GLY A 71 4.03 18.79 -4.44
N GLY A 72 4.92 18.18 -5.24
CA GLY A 72 5.48 16.86 -4.98
C GLY A 72 4.54 15.72 -5.36
N SER A 73 5.10 14.52 -5.42
CA SER A 73 4.35 13.26 -5.47
C SER A 73 4.06 12.83 -4.03
N GLY A 74 2.79 12.71 -3.65
CA GLY A 74 2.36 12.32 -2.32
C GLY A 74 2.68 10.86 -2.07
N THR A 75 3.90 10.58 -1.60
CA THR A 75 4.46 9.24 -1.60
C THR A 75 4.21 8.58 -0.27
N ILE A 76 3.74 7.34 -0.30
CA ILE A 76 3.55 6.46 0.86
C ILE A 76 4.47 5.26 0.70
N PHE A 77 5.44 5.14 1.60
CA PHE A 77 6.38 4.02 1.62
C PHE A 77 5.83 2.88 2.47
N PHE A 78 5.39 1.82 1.81
CA PHE A 78 4.97 0.60 2.47
C PHE A 78 6.18 -0.20 2.94
N THR A 79 5.99 -0.91 4.04
CA THR A 79 7.01 -1.75 4.67
C THR A 79 6.88 -3.18 4.16
N SER A 80 8.01 -3.87 4.05
CA SER A 80 8.18 -5.20 3.48
C SER A 80 8.13 -5.29 1.95
N CYS A 81 8.60 -6.42 1.41
CA CYS A 81 8.54 -6.75 -0.01
C CYS A 81 8.34 -8.27 -0.19
N ASN A 82 7.66 -8.67 -1.27
CA ASN A 82 7.58 -10.07 -1.70
C ASN A 82 8.82 -10.53 -2.50
N LEU A 83 9.77 -9.63 -2.74
CA LEU A 83 11.09 -9.85 -3.33
C LEU A 83 12.20 -9.67 -2.28
N GLY A 84 13.44 -9.97 -2.66
CA GLY A 84 14.62 -9.88 -1.79
C GLY A 84 15.86 -9.44 -2.58
N CYS A 85 15.78 -8.28 -3.24
CA CYS A 85 16.83 -7.79 -4.12
C CYS A 85 18.10 -7.47 -3.33
N VAL A 86 19.26 -7.96 -3.78
CA VAL A 86 20.57 -7.69 -3.14
C VAL A 86 21.01 -6.23 -3.24
N TYR A 87 20.43 -5.47 -4.18
CA TYR A 87 20.69 -4.05 -4.45
C TYR A 87 19.49 -3.17 -4.09
N CYS A 88 18.64 -3.60 -3.15
CA CYS A 88 17.41 -2.87 -2.83
C CYS A 88 17.72 -1.47 -2.25
N GLN A 89 17.31 -0.41 -2.95
CA GLN A 89 17.41 0.97 -2.43
C GLN A 89 16.59 1.18 -1.16
N ASN A 90 15.48 0.44 -1.03
CA ASN A 90 14.58 0.47 0.11
C ASN A 90 14.87 -0.68 1.10
N TYR A 91 16.13 -1.12 1.25
CA TYR A 91 16.50 -2.30 2.07
C TYR A 91 15.97 -2.23 3.50
N GLU A 92 16.12 -1.08 4.16
CA GLU A 92 15.69 -0.87 5.54
C GLU A 92 14.18 -1.11 5.71
N ILE A 93 13.36 -0.53 4.83
CA ILE A 93 11.91 -0.65 4.93
C ILE A 93 11.39 -1.97 4.34
N SER A 94 12.10 -2.59 3.39
CA SER A 94 11.66 -3.82 2.72
C SER A 94 12.14 -5.10 3.43
N GLN A 95 13.41 -5.20 3.80
CA GLN A 95 14.00 -6.42 4.36
C GLN A 95 14.16 -6.37 5.87
N LEU A 96 14.56 -5.21 6.42
CA LEU A 96 14.56 -4.98 7.86
C LEU A 96 13.17 -4.65 8.42
N ARG A 97 12.22 -4.33 7.53
CA ARG A 97 10.79 -4.12 7.83
C ARG A 97 10.56 -3.00 8.85
N ILE A 98 11.31 -1.91 8.71
CA ILE A 98 11.15 -0.72 9.53
C ILE A 98 9.87 0.03 9.13
N GLY A 99 8.89 0.04 10.02
CA GLY A 99 7.63 0.77 9.86
C GLY A 99 6.63 0.46 10.97
N ASN A 100 5.44 1.05 10.86
CA ASN A 100 4.37 0.94 11.84
C ASN A 100 3.12 0.33 11.19
N GLU A 101 2.49 -0.62 11.87
CA GLU A 101 1.18 -1.14 11.51
C GLU A 101 0.12 -0.04 11.72
N ILE A 102 -0.72 0.20 10.73
CA ILE A 102 -1.78 1.21 10.78
C ILE A 102 -3.13 0.63 10.33
N SER A 103 -4.23 1.28 10.70
CA SER A 103 -5.56 0.88 10.22
C SER A 103 -5.81 1.30 8.77
N TYR A 104 -6.82 0.70 8.12
CA TYR A 104 -7.22 1.07 6.77
C TYR A 104 -7.75 2.52 6.71
N GLU A 105 -8.47 2.95 7.74
CA GLU A 105 -8.95 4.32 7.90
C GLU A 105 -7.78 5.29 8.00
N LYS A 106 -6.76 4.95 8.79
CA LYS A 106 -5.58 5.80 8.93
C LYS A 106 -4.83 5.94 7.62
N LEU A 107 -4.73 4.87 6.84
CA LEU A 107 -4.14 4.93 5.50
C LEU A 107 -4.94 5.85 4.57
N ALA A 108 -6.28 5.80 4.62
CA ALA A 108 -7.13 6.70 3.85
C ALA A 108 -6.95 8.17 4.27
N GLU A 109 -6.90 8.45 5.59
CA GLU A 109 -6.61 9.78 6.12
C GLU A 109 -5.27 10.32 5.61
N ILE A 110 -4.22 9.48 5.55
CA ILE A 110 -2.91 9.86 5.03
C ILE A 110 -3.01 10.27 3.54
N MET A 111 -3.78 9.53 2.74
CA MET A 111 -3.98 9.88 1.33
C MET A 111 -4.69 11.22 1.17
N ILE A 112 -5.73 11.49 1.96
CA ILE A 112 -6.44 12.78 1.96
C ILE A 112 -5.52 13.91 2.43
N TYR A 113 -4.75 13.70 3.50
CA TYR A 113 -3.79 14.66 4.00
C TYR A 113 -2.76 15.07 2.93
N LEU A 114 -2.19 14.11 2.19
CA LEU A 114 -1.25 14.40 1.11
C LEU A 114 -1.91 15.20 -0.02
N GLN A 115 -3.18 14.91 -0.34
CA GLN A 115 -3.95 15.68 -1.30
C GLN A 115 -4.16 17.12 -0.83
N GLU A 116 -4.51 17.33 0.44
CA GLU A 116 -4.71 18.66 1.04
C GLU A 116 -3.42 19.49 1.08
N LEU A 117 -2.25 18.83 1.19
CA LEU A 117 -0.94 19.47 1.03
C LEU A 117 -0.63 19.92 -0.40
N GLY A 118 -1.48 19.58 -1.38
CA GLY A 118 -1.29 19.95 -2.78
C GLY A 118 -0.41 19.00 -3.59
N CYS A 119 -0.18 17.77 -3.10
CA CYS A 119 0.53 16.76 -3.88
C CYS A 119 -0.22 16.44 -5.19
N HIS A 120 0.51 16.26 -6.28
CA HIS A 120 -0.08 16.04 -7.61
C HIS A 120 -0.67 14.64 -7.80
N ASN A 121 -0.23 13.69 -6.98
CA ASN A 121 -0.70 12.31 -7.00
C ASN A 121 -0.47 11.65 -5.64
N ILE A 122 -1.05 10.46 -5.47
CA ILE A 122 -0.69 9.52 -4.42
C ILE A 122 0.17 8.41 -5.05
N ASN A 123 1.42 8.33 -4.64
CA ASN A 123 2.38 7.33 -5.09
C ASN A 123 2.56 6.25 -4.02
N LEU A 124 2.24 5.01 -4.37
CA LEU A 124 2.30 3.88 -3.46
C LEU A 124 3.58 3.09 -3.74
N VAL A 125 4.56 3.19 -2.85
CA VAL A 125 5.84 2.48 -2.99
C VAL A 125 5.76 1.14 -2.27
N THR A 126 5.80 0.04 -3.04
CA THR A 126 5.67 -1.35 -2.59
C THR A 126 4.29 -1.74 -2.00
N PRO A 127 3.14 -1.48 -2.67
CA PRO A 127 1.81 -1.69 -2.09
C PRO A 127 1.30 -3.14 -2.17
N THR A 128 2.05 -4.06 -2.80
CA THR A 128 1.62 -5.45 -3.05
C THR A 128 1.67 -6.39 -1.83
N PRO A 129 2.73 -6.39 -0.99
CA PRO A 129 2.86 -7.35 0.11
C PRO A 129 1.75 -7.29 1.15
#